data_AF-A0A8S3QNE1-F1
#
_entry.id   AF-A0A8S3QNE1-F1
#
_cell.length_a   1.000
_cell.length_b   1.000
_cell.length_c   1.000
_cell.angle_alpha   90.00
_cell.angle_beta   90.00
_cell.angle_gamma   90.00
#
_symmetry.space_group_name_H-M   'P 1'
#
loop_
_entity.id
_entity.type
_entity.pdbx_description
1 polymer ?
#
loop_
_entity_poly.entity_id
_entity_poly.type
_entity_poly.pdbx_seq_one_letter_code
_entity_poly.pdbx_strand_id
1 'polypeptide(L)'
;MDDKKKSSSSKPRRDDEKTDSAFLRQNDRSISILDDRDFSALRSVLDSKMKELSRNGIGLKTKKADVISADQETYMWSNNILGTDTPKKLCDTLLYCIGLNFALRAGQEHRNLRVGTNSQISLKISPTDGRKYLEYTEDVSKTNCGGLEHRKIQSKVVRAYQNTDCPERCIINMYQKYMSLRPNEGKCQAFYLRSKKYPTSDEWYDDCPIGVHQLQKTVSDLCKGAQFSGNFTNHSLRATAATRLYAADIRCHHGPARSGQPAVSLPKTVKEPKGPSPKK
;
A
#
# COMPACT_ATOMS: atom_id res chain seq x y z
N MET A 1 21.62 -64.25 -13.86
CA MET A 1 21.71 -63.52 -15.13
C MET A 1 20.31 -63.05 -15.43
N ASP A 2 20.06 -61.75 -15.32
CA ASP A 2 19.07 -61.03 -16.14
C ASP A 2 19.14 -59.55 -15.77
N ASP A 3 19.74 -58.80 -16.69
CA ASP A 3 19.86 -57.36 -16.73
C ASP A 3 18.48 -56.69 -16.87
N LYS A 4 18.18 -55.72 -16.00
CA LYS A 4 17.21 -54.67 -16.31
C LYS A 4 17.78 -53.28 -16.05
N LYS A 5 18.00 -52.59 -17.17
CA LYS A 5 18.39 -51.19 -17.36
C LYS A 5 17.52 -50.19 -16.59
N LYS A 6 18.22 -49.17 -16.06
CA LYS A 6 17.83 -47.78 -15.75
C LYS A 6 16.52 -47.27 -16.37
N SER A 7 15.74 -46.54 -15.55
CA SER A 7 15.22 -45.23 -15.94
C SER A 7 15.17 -44.29 -14.74
N SER A 8 16.17 -43.42 -14.65
CA SER A 8 16.20 -42.27 -13.74
C SER A 8 15.24 -41.20 -14.27
N SER A 9 14.16 -40.94 -13.53
CA SER A 9 13.25 -39.82 -13.77
C SER A 9 13.95 -38.49 -13.48
N SER A 10 14.61 -37.93 -14.50
CA SER A 10 15.09 -36.55 -14.48
C SER A 10 13.93 -35.60 -14.81
N LYS A 11 13.54 -34.77 -13.84
CA LYS A 11 12.64 -33.62 -14.06
C LYS A 11 13.18 -32.75 -15.21
N PRO A 12 12.33 -32.25 -16.12
CA PRO A 12 12.78 -31.36 -17.17
C PRO A 12 13.26 -30.04 -16.54
N ARG A 13 14.51 -29.70 -16.84
CA ARG A 13 15.08 -28.37 -16.56
C ARG A 13 14.29 -27.37 -17.38
N ARG A 14 13.93 -26.23 -16.77
CA ARG A 14 13.42 -25.07 -17.49
C ARG A 14 14.59 -24.54 -18.31
N ASP A 15 14.69 -25.00 -19.55
CA ASP A 15 15.60 -24.41 -20.51
C ASP A 15 15.15 -22.97 -20.76
N ASP A 16 16.13 -22.09 -20.74
CA ASP A 16 16.01 -20.65 -20.82
C ASP A 16 15.17 -20.23 -22.03
N GLU A 17 13.98 -19.69 -21.77
CA GLU A 17 13.19 -18.96 -22.75
C GLU A 17 13.94 -17.64 -23.03
N LYS A 18 15.02 -17.72 -23.83
CA LYS A 18 15.65 -16.55 -24.43
C LYS A 18 14.55 -15.85 -25.22
N THR A 19 14.18 -14.66 -24.79
CA THR A 19 13.26 -13.80 -25.52
C THR A 19 13.72 -13.67 -26.98
N ASP A 20 12.81 -13.70 -27.95
CA ASP A 20 13.15 -13.60 -29.39
C ASP A 20 14.08 -12.41 -29.71
N SER A 21 13.96 -11.34 -28.93
CA SER A 21 14.85 -10.17 -28.95
C SER A 21 16.32 -10.47 -28.62
N ALA A 22 16.59 -11.44 -27.75
CA ALA A 22 17.94 -11.89 -27.41
C ALA A 22 18.55 -12.76 -28.53
N PHE A 23 17.73 -13.56 -29.23
CA PHE A 23 18.17 -14.36 -30.37
C PHE A 23 18.47 -13.50 -31.61
N LEU A 24 17.68 -12.46 -31.86
CA LEU A 24 17.89 -11.51 -32.97
C LEU A 24 19.13 -10.63 -32.75
N ARG A 25 19.37 -10.17 -31.50
CA ARG A 25 20.58 -9.42 -31.12
C ARG A 25 21.87 -10.24 -31.21
N GLN A 26 21.79 -11.56 -31.05
CA GLN A 26 22.94 -12.46 -31.17
C GLN A 26 23.38 -12.69 -32.63
N ASN A 27 22.54 -12.30 -33.61
CA ASN A 27 22.77 -12.45 -35.06
C ASN A 27 22.92 -11.09 -35.78
N ASP A 28 23.41 -10.05 -35.09
CA ASP A 28 23.67 -8.70 -35.63
C ASP A 28 22.47 -8.01 -36.32
N ARG A 29 21.24 -8.46 -36.04
CA ARG A 29 20.02 -7.78 -36.48
C ARG A 29 19.47 -6.96 -35.32
N SER A 30 19.68 -5.64 -35.37
CA SER A 30 19.15 -4.67 -34.41
C SER A 30 17.66 -4.40 -34.65
N ILE A 31 16.86 -5.46 -34.81
CA ILE A 31 15.43 -5.38 -35.07
C ILE A 31 14.70 -5.73 -33.78
N SER A 32 14.05 -4.75 -33.17
CA SER A 32 13.15 -4.93 -32.02
C SER A 32 11.70 -4.82 -32.46
N ILE A 33 10.99 -5.94 -32.50
CA ILE A 33 9.56 -6.01 -32.86
C ILE A 33 8.70 -5.11 -31.95
N LEU A 34 9.12 -4.89 -30.70
CA LEU A 34 8.38 -4.11 -29.71
C LEU A 34 8.71 -2.61 -29.74
N ASP A 35 9.89 -2.22 -30.23
CA ASP A 35 10.37 -0.84 -30.14
C ASP A 35 10.49 -0.16 -31.51
N ASP A 36 10.80 -0.91 -32.59
CA ASP A 36 11.05 -0.33 -33.91
C ASP A 36 9.76 0.20 -34.57
N ARG A 37 9.91 1.33 -35.28
CA ARG A 37 8.80 2.00 -35.98
C ARG A 37 8.22 1.15 -37.09
N ASP A 38 9.04 0.31 -37.71
CA ASP A 38 8.66 -0.56 -38.85
C ASP A 38 7.59 -1.59 -38.45
N PHE A 39 7.51 -1.96 -37.16
CA PHE A 39 6.49 -2.88 -36.63
C PHE A 39 5.29 -2.18 -36.00
N SER A 40 5.09 -0.88 -36.26
CA SER A 40 3.95 -0.12 -35.70
C SER A 40 2.59 -0.74 -36.03
N ALA A 41 2.42 -1.22 -37.26
CA ALA A 41 1.21 -1.91 -37.69
C ALA A 41 1.00 -3.23 -36.93
N LEU A 42 2.05 -4.04 -36.79
CA LEU A 42 2.00 -5.30 -36.03
C LEU A 42 1.70 -5.05 -34.55
N ARG A 43 2.31 -4.02 -33.94
CA ARG A 43 2.03 -3.61 -32.55
C ARG A 43 0.59 -3.16 -32.35
N SER A 44 0.02 -2.45 -33.32
CA SER A 44 -1.39 -2.05 -33.29
C SER A 44 -2.34 -3.25 -33.33
N VAL A 45 -2.05 -4.24 -34.18
CA VAL A 45 -2.83 -5.50 -34.24
C VAL A 45 -2.66 -6.30 -32.96
N LEU A 46 -1.44 -6.43 -32.44
CA LEU A 46 -1.15 -7.11 -31.18
C LEU A 46 -1.87 -6.44 -30.01
N ASP A 47 -1.80 -5.11 -29.89
CA ASP A 47 -2.50 -4.33 -28.86
C ASP A 47 -4.03 -4.51 -28.97
N SER A 48 -4.56 -4.49 -30.20
CA SER A 48 -5.98 -4.75 -30.44
C SER A 48 -6.40 -6.15 -29.99
N LYS A 49 -5.58 -7.18 -30.29
CA LYS A 49 -5.83 -8.55 -29.84
C LYS A 49 -5.64 -8.71 -28.33
N MET A 50 -4.66 -8.06 -27.72
CA MET A 50 -4.49 -8.05 -26.26
C MET A 50 -5.68 -7.39 -25.57
N LYS A 51 -6.22 -6.30 -26.12
CA LYS A 51 -7.47 -5.66 -25.66
C LYS A 51 -8.68 -6.58 -25.85
N GLU A 52 -8.80 -7.25 -26.99
CA GLU A 52 -9.88 -8.22 -27.26
C GLU A 52 -9.85 -9.40 -26.26
N LEU A 53 -8.67 -10.01 -26.07
CA LEU A 53 -8.48 -11.08 -25.08
C LEU A 53 -8.78 -10.61 -23.65
N SER A 54 -8.35 -9.38 -23.31
CA SER A 54 -8.68 -8.76 -22.03
C SER A 54 -10.18 -8.55 -21.83
N ARG A 55 -10.90 -8.11 -22.88
CA ARG A 55 -12.38 -8.01 -22.85
C ARG A 55 -13.04 -9.37 -22.68
N ASN A 56 -12.47 -10.41 -23.28
CA ASN A 56 -12.93 -11.79 -23.15
C ASN A 56 -12.48 -12.46 -21.83
N GLY A 57 -11.84 -11.72 -20.92
CA GLY A 57 -11.37 -12.22 -19.62
C GLY A 57 -10.12 -13.12 -19.67
N ILE A 58 -9.50 -13.27 -20.84
CA ILE A 58 -8.30 -14.09 -21.07
C ILE A 58 -7.07 -13.18 -20.90
N GLY A 59 -6.21 -13.49 -19.92
CA GLY A 59 -4.95 -12.76 -19.68
C GLY A 59 -4.93 -11.79 -18.49
N LEU A 60 -6.07 -11.54 -17.83
CA LEU A 60 -6.16 -10.67 -16.64
C LEU A 60 -6.16 -11.42 -15.30
N LYS A 61 -5.42 -12.52 -15.18
CA LYS A 61 -5.14 -13.14 -13.86
C LYS A 61 -4.13 -12.29 -13.09
N THR A 62 -4.46 -11.03 -12.84
CA THR A 62 -3.71 -10.20 -11.89
C THR A 62 -3.94 -10.77 -10.50
N LYS A 63 -2.85 -11.15 -9.82
CA LYS A 63 -2.92 -11.56 -8.42
C LYS A 63 -3.38 -10.35 -7.61
N LYS A 64 -4.67 -10.26 -7.31
CA LYS A 64 -5.22 -9.22 -6.46
C LYS A 64 -4.62 -9.35 -5.06
N ALA A 65 -4.44 -8.23 -4.38
CA ALA A 65 -3.97 -8.23 -3.01
C ALA A 65 -5.10 -8.74 -2.10
N ASP A 66 -4.79 -9.67 -1.22
CA ASP A 66 -5.78 -10.24 -0.30
C ASP A 66 -6.09 -9.26 0.84
N VAL A 67 -7.32 -9.30 1.36
CA VAL A 67 -7.77 -8.50 2.50
C VAL A 67 -7.28 -9.14 3.81
N ILE A 68 -6.81 -8.31 4.75
CA ILE A 68 -6.40 -8.75 6.07
C ILE A 68 -7.64 -8.79 6.97
N SER A 69 -7.98 -9.98 7.47
CA SER A 69 -9.14 -10.15 8.36
C SER A 69 -8.89 -9.55 9.74
N ALA A 70 -9.97 -9.30 10.49
CA ALA A 70 -9.87 -8.84 11.88
C ALA A 70 -9.16 -9.86 12.79
N ASP A 71 -9.35 -11.15 12.52
CA ASP A 71 -8.70 -12.24 13.25
C ASP A 71 -7.20 -12.29 12.95
N GLN A 72 -6.81 -12.09 11.68
CA GLN A 72 -5.41 -11.99 11.28
C GLN A 72 -4.72 -10.79 11.93
N GLU A 73 -5.38 -9.63 11.97
CA GLU A 73 -4.85 -8.46 12.67
C GLU A 73 -4.71 -8.74 14.17
N THR A 74 -5.73 -9.33 14.79
CA THR A 74 -5.69 -9.67 16.22
C THR A 74 -4.56 -10.65 16.51
N TYR A 75 -4.38 -11.67 15.66
CA TYR A 75 -3.27 -12.60 15.75
C TYR A 75 -1.90 -11.89 15.66
N MET A 76 -1.74 -10.95 14.72
CA MET A 76 -0.49 -10.20 14.57
C MET A 76 -0.15 -9.37 15.81
N TRP A 77 -1.17 -8.77 16.45
CA TRP A 77 -0.99 -8.06 17.73
C TRP A 77 -0.68 -9.02 18.88
N SER A 78 -1.44 -10.10 19.03
CA SER A 78 -1.29 -11.06 20.13
C SER A 78 0.04 -11.84 20.09
N ASN A 79 0.57 -12.13 18.90
CA ASN A 79 1.85 -12.83 18.73
C ASN A 79 3.06 -11.88 18.66
N ASN A 80 2.88 -10.61 19.01
CA ASN A 80 3.94 -9.60 19.02
C ASN A 80 4.68 -9.46 17.68
N ILE A 81 3.96 -9.68 16.58
CA ILE A 81 4.43 -9.42 15.21
C ILE A 81 4.36 -7.91 14.96
N LEU A 82 3.24 -7.31 15.37
CA LEU A 82 3.07 -5.86 15.47
C LEU A 82 3.40 -5.41 16.89
N GLY A 83 4.08 -4.28 17.04
CA GLY A 83 4.51 -3.77 18.33
C GLY A 83 5.47 -2.59 18.24
N THR A 84 5.96 -2.13 19.39
CA THR A 84 6.81 -0.94 19.49
C THR A 84 8.16 -1.19 20.17
N ASP A 85 8.53 -2.46 20.34
CA ASP A 85 9.65 -2.87 21.19
C ASP A 85 11.00 -2.65 20.52
N THR A 86 11.06 -2.74 19.19
CA THR A 86 12.31 -2.59 18.42
C THR A 86 12.16 -1.53 17.34
N PRO A 87 13.26 -0.88 16.90
CA PRO A 87 13.23 0.13 15.84
C PRO A 87 12.53 -0.32 14.56
N LYS A 88 12.83 -1.55 14.13
CA LYS A 88 12.23 -2.14 12.93
C LYS A 88 10.74 -2.45 13.14
N LYS A 89 10.39 -3.06 14.28
CA LYS A 89 8.99 -3.42 14.59
C LYS A 89 8.11 -2.17 14.71
N LEU A 90 8.59 -1.13 15.40
CA LEU A 90 7.87 0.15 15.51
C LEU A 90 7.63 0.76 14.13
N CYS A 91 8.64 0.78 13.26
CA CYS A 91 8.51 1.36 11.92
C CYS A 91 7.57 0.54 11.03
N ASP A 92 7.69 -0.78 11.03
CA ASP A 92 6.84 -1.68 10.23
C ASP A 92 5.38 -1.64 10.72
N THR A 93 5.16 -1.55 12.04
CA THR A 93 3.83 -1.41 12.66
C THR A 93 3.22 -0.05 12.36
N LEU A 94 4.02 1.03 12.40
CA LEU A 94 3.56 2.36 12.05
C LEU A 94 3.17 2.44 10.57
N LEU A 95 3.95 1.81 9.67
CA LEU A 95 3.60 1.69 8.26
C LEU A 95 2.28 0.96 8.06
N TYR A 96 2.09 -0.18 8.75
CA TYR A 96 0.84 -0.93 8.75
C TYR A 96 -0.35 -0.05 9.18
N CYS A 97 -0.22 0.65 10.30
CA CYS A 97 -1.27 1.50 10.85
C CYS A 97 -1.59 2.70 9.95
N ILE A 98 -0.58 3.38 9.41
CA ILE A 98 -0.75 4.51 8.48
C ILE A 98 -1.44 4.03 7.20
N GLY A 99 -1.00 2.91 6.64
CA GLY A 99 -1.59 2.35 5.42
C GLY A 99 -3.05 1.93 5.63
N LEU A 100 -3.38 1.38 6.80
CA LEU A 100 -4.74 0.97 7.13
C LEU A 100 -5.67 2.16 7.44
N ASN A 101 -5.20 3.17 8.18
CA ASN A 101 -6.03 4.32 8.58
C ASN A 101 -6.22 5.34 7.44
N PHE A 102 -5.17 5.62 6.66
CA PHE A 102 -5.24 6.63 5.58
C PHE A 102 -5.49 6.03 4.20
N ALA A 103 -5.48 4.70 4.08
CA ALA A 103 -5.69 3.97 2.82
C ALA A 103 -4.73 4.41 1.70
N LEU A 104 -3.46 4.66 2.06
CA LEU A 104 -2.40 5.01 1.13
C LEU A 104 -2.25 3.92 0.06
N ARG A 105 -1.93 4.31 -1.17
CA ARG A 105 -1.53 3.37 -2.22
C ARG A 105 -0.13 2.82 -1.92
N ALA A 106 0.31 1.90 -2.78
CA ALA A 106 1.57 1.17 -2.76
C ALA A 106 2.80 1.95 -2.23
N GLY A 107 3.91 1.24 -2.01
CA GLY A 107 5.12 1.78 -1.35
C GLY A 107 5.68 3.11 -1.84
N GLN A 108 5.32 3.61 -3.03
CA GLN A 108 5.69 4.97 -3.46
C GLN A 108 4.99 6.08 -2.66
N GLU A 109 3.69 5.96 -2.35
CA GLU A 109 3.01 6.98 -1.53
C GLU A 109 3.61 7.00 -0.12
N HIS A 110 3.90 5.83 0.46
CA HIS A 110 4.64 5.73 1.72
C HIS A 110 6.05 6.35 1.63
N ARG A 111 6.78 6.12 0.53
CA ARG A 111 8.13 6.67 0.33
C ARG A 111 8.14 8.19 0.18
N ASN A 112 7.07 8.75 -0.36
CA ASN A 112 6.87 10.17 -0.61
C ASN A 112 6.38 10.94 0.62
N LEU A 113 6.01 10.25 1.71
CA LEU A 113 5.70 10.91 2.98
C LEU A 113 6.93 11.64 3.51
N ARG A 114 6.70 12.86 3.99
CA ARG A 114 7.74 13.75 4.50
C ARG A 114 7.45 14.19 5.93
N VAL A 115 8.49 14.67 6.59
CA VAL A 115 8.45 15.36 7.89
C VAL A 115 9.17 16.70 7.79
N GLY A 116 8.73 17.67 8.62
CA GLY A 116 9.19 19.05 8.60
C GLY A 116 8.11 20.00 8.09
N THR A 117 8.52 21.10 7.47
CA THR A 117 7.62 22.18 7.03
C THR A 117 6.54 21.71 6.04
N ASN A 118 6.88 20.75 5.17
CA ASN A 118 5.98 20.23 4.13
C ASN A 118 5.47 18.81 4.45
N SER A 119 5.25 18.52 5.74
CA SER A 119 4.73 17.23 6.20
C SER A 119 3.28 17.04 5.77
N GLN A 120 2.99 15.91 5.11
CA GLN A 120 1.61 15.55 4.78
C GLN A 120 0.81 15.05 5.99
N ILE A 121 1.50 14.62 7.05
CA ILE A 121 0.88 14.11 8.29
C ILE A 121 1.12 15.12 9.40
N SER A 122 0.05 15.56 10.04
CA SER A 122 0.12 16.53 11.14
C SER A 122 -0.66 16.04 12.36
N LEU A 123 -0.07 16.17 13.54
CA LEU A 123 -0.74 15.90 14.81
C LEU A 123 -1.55 17.14 15.24
N LYS A 124 -2.84 16.97 15.46
CA LYS A 124 -3.77 18.02 15.87
C LYS A 124 -4.64 17.57 17.04
N ILE A 125 -5.29 18.52 17.70
CA ILE A 125 -6.24 18.28 18.79
C ILE A 125 -7.62 18.71 18.29
N SER A 126 -8.63 17.87 18.51
CA SER A 126 -10.00 18.19 18.12
C SER A 126 -10.54 19.30 19.03
N PRO A 127 -10.98 20.45 18.48
CA PRO A 127 -11.54 21.51 19.30
C PRO A 127 -12.89 21.13 19.92
N THR A 128 -13.59 20.14 19.35
CA THR A 128 -14.88 19.66 19.88
C THR A 128 -14.71 18.71 21.06
N ASP A 129 -13.81 17.75 20.95
CA ASP A 129 -13.74 16.61 21.88
C ASP A 129 -12.42 16.55 22.67
N GLY A 130 -11.48 17.46 22.42
CA GLY A 130 -10.15 17.45 23.02
C GLY A 130 -9.25 16.26 22.61
N ARG A 131 -9.75 15.35 21.77
CA ARG A 131 -9.01 14.14 21.35
C ARG A 131 -7.92 14.48 20.35
N LYS A 132 -6.74 13.88 20.51
CA LYS A 132 -5.65 13.98 19.53
C LYS A 132 -6.02 13.21 18.26
N TYR A 133 -5.63 13.71 17.10
CA TYR A 133 -5.79 13.01 15.82
C TYR A 133 -4.62 13.33 14.88
N LEU A 134 -4.32 12.39 13.99
CA LEU A 134 -3.44 12.63 12.85
C LEU A 134 -4.29 12.99 11.64
N GLU A 135 -3.95 14.09 10.99
CA GLU A 135 -4.52 14.51 9.72
C GLU A 135 -3.52 14.24 8.61
N TYR A 136 -3.95 13.47 7.62
CA TYR A 136 -3.22 13.25 6.37
C TYR A 136 -3.84 14.08 5.26
N THR A 137 -3.02 14.88 4.58
CA THR A 137 -3.42 15.66 3.40
C THR A 137 -2.64 15.16 2.18
N GLU A 138 -3.36 14.73 1.14
CA GLU A 138 -2.75 14.24 -0.10
C GLU A 138 -2.19 15.41 -0.94
N ASP A 139 -0.90 15.36 -1.31
CA ASP A 139 -0.28 16.39 -2.16
C ASP A 139 -0.84 16.36 -3.59
N VAL A 140 -0.76 15.19 -4.21
CA VAL A 140 -1.13 14.91 -5.60
C VAL A 140 -1.65 13.49 -5.71
N SER A 141 -2.54 13.24 -6.65
CA SER A 141 -3.08 11.90 -6.93
C SER A 141 -2.98 11.60 -8.42
N LYS A 142 -3.21 10.34 -8.83
CA LYS A 142 -3.25 9.97 -10.25
C LYS A 142 -4.26 10.79 -11.07
N THR A 143 -5.29 11.34 -10.43
CA THR A 143 -6.32 12.19 -11.04
C THR A 143 -6.14 13.67 -10.71
N ASN A 144 -5.10 14.01 -9.96
CA ASN A 144 -4.73 15.37 -9.58
C ASN A 144 -3.20 15.45 -9.58
N CYS A 145 -2.61 15.55 -10.77
CA CYS A 145 -1.17 15.66 -10.95
C CYS A 145 -0.62 17.06 -10.58
N GLY A 146 -1.45 17.94 -10.00
CA GLY A 146 -1.11 19.34 -9.77
C GLY A 146 -1.11 20.16 -11.06
N GLY A 147 -0.58 21.38 -10.99
CA GLY A 147 -0.50 22.31 -12.12
C GLY A 147 -1.72 23.22 -12.29
N LEU A 148 -1.66 24.12 -13.28
CA LEU A 148 -2.68 25.14 -13.53
C LEU A 148 -4.07 24.53 -13.75
N GLU A 149 -4.14 23.35 -14.39
CA GLU A 149 -5.38 22.64 -14.71
C GLU A 149 -6.08 22.03 -13.48
N HIS A 150 -5.34 21.80 -12.39
CA HIS A 150 -5.88 21.19 -11.18
C HIS A 150 -5.98 22.15 -9.99
N ARG A 151 -5.82 23.47 -10.22
CA ARG A 151 -5.85 24.51 -9.18
C ARG A 151 -7.13 24.49 -8.31
N LYS A 152 -8.24 24.01 -8.86
CA LYS A 152 -9.55 23.94 -8.17
C LYS A 152 -9.80 22.61 -7.46
N ILE A 153 -8.92 21.61 -7.62
CA ILE A 153 -9.11 20.30 -6.99
C ILE A 153 -8.65 20.39 -5.54
N GLN A 154 -9.57 20.10 -4.62
CA GLN A 154 -9.23 20.01 -3.20
C GLN A 154 -8.52 18.68 -2.93
N SER A 155 -7.40 18.77 -2.22
CA SER A 155 -6.67 17.61 -1.72
C SER A 155 -7.55 16.76 -0.81
N LYS A 156 -7.38 15.43 -0.91
CA LYS A 156 -8.04 14.50 0.01
C LYS A 156 -7.44 14.70 1.42
N VAL A 157 -8.30 14.97 2.39
CA VAL A 157 -7.95 15.01 3.81
C VAL A 157 -8.57 13.81 4.51
N VAL A 158 -7.76 13.08 5.28
CA VAL A 158 -8.20 11.92 6.07
C VAL A 158 -7.71 12.08 7.51
N ARG A 159 -8.56 11.74 8.48
CA ARG A 159 -8.24 11.86 9.91
C ARG A 159 -8.25 10.51 10.59
N ALA A 160 -7.27 10.27 11.45
CA ALA A 160 -7.18 9.10 12.33
C ALA A 160 -7.14 9.58 13.77
N TYR A 161 -8.17 9.25 14.55
CA TYR A 161 -8.33 9.71 15.92
C TYR A 161 -7.60 8.81 16.91
N GLN A 162 -7.24 9.38 18.06
CA GLN A 162 -6.69 8.63 19.18
C GLN A 162 -7.66 7.52 19.62
N ASN A 163 -7.13 6.30 19.69
CA ASN A 163 -7.83 5.18 20.30
C ASN A 163 -7.55 5.19 21.81
N THR A 164 -8.61 5.40 22.60
CA THR A 164 -8.56 5.37 24.06
C THR A 164 -8.79 3.98 24.64
N ASP A 165 -9.46 3.10 23.88
CA ASP A 165 -9.89 1.78 24.34
C ASP A 165 -8.73 0.77 24.27
N CYS A 166 -7.87 0.88 23.25
CA CYS A 166 -6.66 0.07 23.08
C CYS A 166 -5.43 0.95 22.84
N PRO A 167 -4.79 1.49 23.91
CA PRO A 167 -3.63 2.37 23.82
C PRO A 167 -2.43 1.77 23.08
N GLU A 168 -2.28 0.44 23.14
CA GLU A 168 -1.22 -0.33 22.50
C GLU A 168 -1.38 -0.40 20.98
N ARG A 169 -2.61 -0.29 20.48
CA ARG A 169 -2.94 -0.24 19.03
C ARG A 169 -3.13 1.19 18.52
N CYS A 170 -2.87 2.18 19.36
CA CYS A 170 -3.15 3.58 19.04
C CYS A 170 -2.07 4.17 18.12
N ILE A 171 -2.47 4.53 16.90
CA ILE A 171 -1.58 5.14 15.89
C ILE A 171 -0.93 6.44 16.40
N ILE A 172 -1.63 7.20 17.25
CA ILE A 172 -1.12 8.47 17.79
C ILE A 172 0.08 8.23 18.71
N ASN A 173 -0.01 7.22 19.59
CA ASN A 173 1.06 6.87 20.52
C ASN A 173 2.28 6.36 19.76
N MET A 174 2.06 5.48 18.77
CA MET A 174 3.14 4.96 17.92
C MET A 174 3.81 6.08 17.11
N TYR A 175 3.02 7.01 16.57
CA TYR A 175 3.53 8.15 15.83
C TYR A 175 4.38 9.06 16.72
N GLN A 176 3.91 9.40 17.92
CA GLN A 176 4.66 10.25 18.86
C GLN A 176 5.97 9.57 19.29
N LYS A 177 5.90 8.28 19.65
CA LYS A 177 7.09 7.49 19.99
C LYS A 177 8.08 7.42 18.82
N TYR A 178 7.59 7.21 17.60
CA TYR A 178 8.44 7.22 16.42
C TYR A 178 9.12 8.58 16.22
N MET A 179 8.37 9.68 16.31
CA MET A 179 8.92 11.02 16.13
C MET A 179 9.93 11.41 17.20
N SER A 180 9.76 10.97 18.46
CA SER A 180 10.73 11.25 19.53
C SER A 180 12.03 10.47 19.41
N LEU A 181 12.02 9.34 18.68
CA LEU A 181 13.18 8.46 18.50
C LEU A 181 13.94 8.73 17.19
N ARG A 182 13.48 9.73 16.42
CA ARG A 182 14.18 10.24 15.25
C ARG A 182 15.35 11.13 15.69
N PRO A 183 16.41 11.21 14.88
CA PRO A 183 17.51 12.12 15.16
C PRO A 183 17.00 13.58 15.15
N ASN A 184 17.26 14.31 16.24
CA ASN A 184 16.82 15.69 16.41
C ASN A 184 17.47 16.65 15.39
N GLU A 185 18.72 16.37 15.00
CA GLU A 185 19.49 17.17 14.03
C GLU A 185 19.41 16.62 12.60
N GLY A 186 18.51 15.66 12.35
CA GLY A 186 18.35 15.02 11.05
C GLY A 186 17.90 16.01 9.97
N LYS A 187 18.58 16.00 8.82
CA LYS A 187 18.21 16.78 7.63
C LYS A 187 17.28 15.99 6.70
N CYS A 188 17.14 14.68 6.91
CA CYS A 188 16.31 13.85 6.05
C CYS A 188 14.84 14.16 6.23
N GLN A 189 14.24 14.72 5.17
CA GLN A 189 12.81 15.03 5.13
C GLN A 189 11.94 13.79 4.96
N ALA A 190 12.50 12.60 4.72
CA ALA A 190 11.69 11.40 4.55
C ALA A 190 10.98 11.02 5.86
N PHE A 191 9.76 10.49 5.74
CA PHE A 191 9.01 10.04 6.92
C PHE A 191 9.61 8.80 7.54
N TYR A 192 9.82 7.74 6.73
CA TYR A 192 10.36 6.47 7.20
C TYR A 192 11.89 6.47 7.10
N LEU A 193 12.54 6.31 8.25
CA LEU A 193 13.99 6.31 8.39
C LEU A 193 14.53 4.91 8.67
N ARG A 194 15.77 4.65 8.25
CA ARG A 194 16.45 3.37 8.46
C ARG A 194 16.70 3.15 9.95
N SER A 195 16.42 1.95 10.44
CA SER A 195 16.77 1.56 11.81
C SER A 195 18.28 1.48 12.01
N LYS A 196 18.76 2.03 13.12
CA LYS A 196 20.16 1.90 13.54
C LYS A 196 20.52 0.45 13.83
N LYS A 197 21.76 0.08 13.53
CA LYS A 197 22.31 -1.23 13.92
C LYS A 197 22.45 -1.36 15.43
N TYR A 198 22.82 -0.27 16.10
CA TYR A 198 22.96 -0.17 17.55
C TYR A 198 22.15 1.03 18.06
N PRO A 199 20.84 0.85 18.31
CA PRO A 199 19.98 1.93 18.80
C PRO A 199 20.33 2.29 20.25
N THR A 200 20.23 3.57 20.59
CA THR A 200 20.33 4.05 21.99
C THR A 200 18.92 4.18 22.59
N SER A 201 18.81 4.58 23.86
CA SER A 201 17.51 4.86 24.50
C SER A 201 16.72 5.93 23.74
N ASP A 202 17.43 6.95 23.24
CA ASP A 202 16.83 8.19 22.74
C ASP A 202 16.84 8.29 21.21
N GLU A 203 17.66 7.48 20.51
CA GLU A 203 17.78 7.55 19.05
C GLU A 203 17.83 6.15 18.42
N TRP A 204 16.78 5.80 17.68
CA TRP A 204 16.60 4.47 17.07
C TRP A 204 16.83 4.44 15.56
N TYR A 205 16.83 5.60 14.91
CA TYR A 205 16.85 5.72 13.47
C TYR A 205 18.04 6.54 12.97
N ASP A 206 18.61 6.14 11.84
CA ASP A 206 19.61 6.91 11.11
C ASP A 206 18.92 8.02 10.30
N ASP A 207 19.62 9.12 10.04
CA ASP A 207 19.14 10.20 9.16
C ASP A 207 19.19 9.83 7.67
N CYS A 208 18.65 8.66 7.34
CA CYS A 208 18.68 8.05 6.02
C CYS A 208 17.32 7.42 5.72
N PRO A 209 16.75 7.64 4.52
CA PRO A 209 15.46 7.08 4.18
C PRO A 209 15.52 5.55 4.05
N ILE A 210 14.41 4.88 4.39
CA ILE A 210 14.24 3.46 4.06
C ILE A 210 14.19 3.28 2.53
N GLY A 211 14.82 2.21 2.04
CA GLY A 211 14.78 1.85 0.63
C GLY A 211 13.35 1.53 0.16
N VAL A 212 12.97 2.01 -1.04
CA VAL A 212 11.60 1.84 -1.56
C VAL A 212 11.17 0.38 -1.64
N HIS A 213 12.07 -0.52 -2.04
CA HIS A 213 11.77 -1.95 -2.09
C HIS A 213 11.55 -2.58 -0.71
N GLN A 214 12.22 -2.05 0.32
CA GLN A 214 12.01 -2.52 1.70
C GLN A 214 10.62 -2.08 2.18
N LEU A 215 10.24 -0.82 1.96
CA LEU A 215 8.88 -0.33 2.27
C LEU A 215 7.78 -1.10 1.53
N GLN A 216 8.01 -1.45 0.27
CA GLN A 216 7.06 -2.23 -0.54
C GLN A 216 6.88 -3.66 -0.01
N LYS A 217 7.90 -4.22 0.64
CA LYS A 217 7.89 -5.58 1.18
C LYS A 217 7.36 -5.67 2.61
N THR A 218 7.29 -4.56 3.35
CA THR A 218 6.90 -4.53 4.78
C THR A 218 5.67 -5.39 5.10
N VAL A 219 4.53 -5.19 4.42
CA VAL A 219 3.31 -5.97 4.71
C VAL A 219 3.47 -7.44 4.32
N SER A 220 4.17 -7.72 3.22
CA SER A 220 4.47 -9.09 2.80
C SER A 220 5.31 -9.81 3.86
N ASP A 221 6.31 -9.13 4.41
CA ASP A 221 7.21 -9.70 5.41
C ASP A 221 6.50 -9.88 6.77
N LEU A 222 5.61 -8.97 7.17
CA LEU A 222 4.75 -9.13 8.35
C LEU A 222 3.83 -10.35 8.22
N CYS A 223 3.15 -10.51 7.09
CA CYS A 223 2.27 -11.66 6.84
C CYS A 223 3.04 -12.97 6.75
N LYS A 224 4.26 -12.97 6.19
CA LYS A 224 5.15 -14.15 6.20
C LYS A 224 5.61 -14.50 7.61
N GLY A 225 5.96 -13.51 8.43
CA GLY A 225 6.29 -13.70 9.84
C GLY A 225 5.11 -14.31 10.62
N ALA A 226 3.88 -13.99 10.23
CA ALA A 226 2.66 -14.58 10.77
C ALA A 226 2.26 -15.93 10.15
N GLN A 227 3.03 -16.45 9.19
CA GLN A 227 2.74 -17.68 8.45
C GLN A 227 1.39 -17.65 7.70
N PHE A 228 0.92 -16.47 7.30
CA PHE A 228 -0.32 -16.35 6.54
C PHE A 228 -0.11 -16.73 5.07
N SER A 229 -0.95 -17.62 4.57
CA SER A 229 -1.00 -17.97 3.14
C SER A 229 -1.83 -16.95 2.37
N GLY A 230 -1.24 -16.32 1.35
CA GLY A 230 -1.94 -15.37 0.49
C GLY A 230 -1.02 -14.38 -0.19
N ASN A 231 -1.60 -13.55 -1.06
CA ASN A 231 -0.93 -12.44 -1.72
C ASN A 231 -1.10 -11.15 -0.90
N PHE A 232 -0.34 -11.06 0.19
CA PHE A 232 -0.33 -9.87 1.04
C PHE A 232 0.73 -8.86 0.59
N THR A 233 0.30 -7.64 0.32
CA THR A 233 1.16 -6.51 -0.08
C THR A 233 0.66 -5.23 0.57
N ASN A 234 1.35 -4.10 0.41
CA ASN A 234 0.82 -2.82 0.92
C ASN A 234 -0.57 -2.47 0.34
N HIS A 235 -0.94 -2.99 -0.84
CA HIS A 235 -2.30 -2.83 -1.37
C HIS A 235 -3.37 -3.56 -0.54
N SER A 236 -2.99 -4.61 0.20
CA SER A 236 -3.88 -5.31 1.13
C SER A 236 -4.41 -4.38 2.22
N LEU A 237 -3.59 -3.44 2.72
CA LEU A 237 -4.03 -2.48 3.73
C LEU A 237 -5.15 -1.59 3.21
N ARG A 238 -4.98 -1.08 1.99
CA ARG A 238 -6.01 -0.27 1.32
C ARG A 238 -7.27 -1.07 1.02
N ALA A 239 -7.14 -2.31 0.54
CA ALA A 239 -8.28 -3.19 0.32
C ALA A 239 -9.05 -3.43 1.63
N THR A 240 -8.32 -3.70 2.72
CA THR A 240 -8.87 -3.89 4.07
C THR A 240 -9.58 -2.64 4.57
N ALA A 241 -8.98 -1.46 4.42
CA ALA A 241 -9.58 -0.19 4.79
C ALA A 241 -10.91 0.03 4.04
N ALA A 242 -10.94 -0.21 2.72
CA ALA A 242 -12.14 -0.09 1.91
C ALA A 242 -13.24 -1.07 2.35
N THR A 243 -12.90 -2.34 2.62
CA THR A 243 -13.85 -3.34 3.11
C THR A 243 -14.43 -2.95 4.47
N ARG A 244 -13.62 -2.39 5.39
CA ARG A 244 -14.10 -1.93 6.70
C ARG A 244 -15.08 -0.78 6.59
N LEU A 245 -14.80 0.19 5.71
CA LEU A 245 -15.70 1.31 5.45
C LEU A 245 -17.03 0.84 4.89
N TYR A 246 -17.00 -0.07 3.91
CA TYR A 246 -18.22 -0.64 3.33
C TYR A 246 -19.05 -1.42 4.37
N ALA A 247 -18.40 -2.23 5.20
CA ALA A 247 -19.08 -2.95 6.28
C ALA A 247 -19.64 -2.03 7.37
N ALA A 248 -18.99 -0.89 7.65
CA ALA A 248 -19.53 0.12 8.57
C ALA A 248 -20.76 0.81 7.98
N ASP A 249 -20.71 1.17 6.70
CA ASP A 249 -21.80 1.85 5.99
C ASP A 249 -23.07 0.97 5.91
N ILE A 250 -22.92 -0.31 5.56
CA ILE A 250 -24.05 -1.27 5.57
C ILE A 250 -24.68 -1.37 6.95
N ARG A 251 -23.86 -1.41 8.01
CA ARG A 251 -24.34 -1.49 9.40
C ARG A 251 -25.09 -0.23 9.82
N CYS A 252 -24.65 0.95 9.39
CA CYS A 252 -25.37 2.20 9.61
C CYS A 252 -26.72 2.25 8.88
N HIS A 253 -26.82 1.62 7.71
CA HIS A 253 -28.06 1.57 6.94
C HIS A 253 -29.07 0.52 7.43
N HIS A 254 -28.64 -0.53 8.16
CA HIS A 254 -29.48 -1.67 8.51
C HIS A 254 -29.61 -1.98 10.02
N GLY A 255 -29.04 -1.17 10.94
CA GLY A 255 -29.12 -1.46 12.38
C GLY A 255 -28.94 -0.24 13.30
N PRO A 256 -29.29 -0.37 14.60
CA PRO A 256 -29.09 0.71 15.56
C PRO A 256 -27.59 0.90 15.85
N ALA A 257 -27.13 2.14 15.71
CA ALA A 257 -25.72 2.50 15.87
C ALA A 257 -25.19 2.11 17.27
N ARG A 258 -24.18 1.24 17.32
CA ARG A 258 -23.34 1.01 18.51
C ARG A 258 -21.91 1.47 18.26
N SER A 259 -21.36 2.07 19.31
CA SER A 259 -20.07 2.74 19.45
C SER A 259 -18.84 1.85 19.17
N GLY A 260 -17.75 2.47 18.69
CA GLY A 260 -16.39 1.95 18.91
C GLY A 260 -15.46 1.73 17.72
N GLN A 261 -15.66 2.34 16.54
CA GLN A 261 -14.68 2.28 15.44
C GLN A 261 -14.35 3.69 14.92
N PRO A 262 -13.08 3.97 14.52
CA PRO A 262 -12.65 5.31 14.17
C PRO A 262 -13.40 5.82 12.95
N ALA A 263 -14.13 6.93 13.13
CA ALA A 263 -14.83 7.62 12.07
C ALA A 263 -13.81 8.20 11.09
N VAL A 264 -13.55 7.46 10.00
CA VAL A 264 -13.01 8.06 8.77
C VAL A 264 -14.18 8.80 8.13
N SER A 265 -14.33 10.08 8.48
CA SER A 265 -15.33 10.94 7.85
C SER A 265 -14.84 11.34 6.45
N LEU A 266 -15.56 10.93 5.42
CA LEU A 266 -15.44 11.53 4.09
C LEU A 266 -16.22 12.86 4.06
N PRO A 267 -15.72 13.90 3.36
CA PRO A 267 -16.54 15.06 3.05
C PRO A 267 -17.77 14.63 2.24
N LYS A 268 -18.96 15.04 2.71
CA LYS A 268 -20.23 14.79 2.04
C LYS A 268 -20.23 15.50 0.68
N THR A 269 -19.97 14.76 -0.39
CA THR A 269 -20.31 15.16 -1.77
C THR A 269 -20.94 13.99 -2.50
N VAL A 270 -22.13 13.57 -2.04
CA VAL A 270 -23.03 12.78 -2.87
C VAL A 270 -23.79 13.79 -3.75
N LYS A 271 -23.45 13.86 -5.03
CA LYS A 271 -24.39 14.36 -6.04
C LYS A 271 -25.48 13.31 -6.17
N GLU A 272 -26.69 13.67 -5.78
CA GLU A 272 -27.88 12.86 -6.07
C GLU A 272 -27.98 12.60 -7.58
N PRO A 273 -28.28 11.37 -8.02
CA PRO A 273 -28.62 11.10 -9.40
C PRO A 273 -29.97 11.77 -9.70
N LYS A 274 -29.95 12.84 -10.52
CA LYS A 274 -31.17 13.41 -11.07
C LYS A 274 -31.87 12.34 -11.92
N GLY A 275 -33.02 11.87 -11.44
CA GLY A 275 -33.91 11.00 -12.19
C GLY A 275 -34.42 11.68 -13.47
N PRO A 276 -34.92 10.90 -14.44
CA PRO A 276 -35.33 11.42 -15.74
C PRO A 276 -36.58 12.29 -15.60
N SER A 277 -36.47 13.54 -16.08
CA SER A 277 -37.59 14.49 -16.14
C SER A 277 -38.70 13.97 -17.07
N PRO A 278 -39.99 14.13 -16.73
CA PRO A 278 -41.09 13.72 -17.58
C PRO A 278 -41.19 14.65 -18.80
N LYS A 279 -41.31 14.04 -19.98
CA LYS A 279 -41.64 14.75 -21.22
C LYS A 279 -43.07 15.29 -21.11
N LYS A 280 -43.22 16.60 -21.34
CA LYS A 280 -44.46 17.19 -21.85
C LYS A 280 -44.22 17.55 -23.30
#